data_AF-A0A7G8F8G5-F1
#
_entry.id   AF-A0A7G8F8G5-F1
#
_cell.length_a   1.000
_cell.length_b   1.000
_cell.length_c   1.000
_cell.angle_alpha   90.00
_cell.angle_beta   90.00
_cell.angle_gamma   90.00
#
_symmetry.space_group_name_H-M   'P 1'
#
loop_
_entity.id
_entity.type
_entity.pdbx_description
1 polymer ?
#
loop_
_entity_poly.entity_id
_entity_poly.type
_entity_poly.pdbx_seq_one_letter_code
_entity_poly.pdbx_strand_id
1 'polypeptide(L)'
;MAAPFQSATIRRIVDGKEVFIDKKPARIQQTAGHGQELSTGKSRAELLFDRRALGFLGTNSLIRLGEECFRLDKGQVLINGPQSGCLGSKVLGIRGTTYVLNALNEGGYRLSVLSGAASISEEKTPTSGENAPDILEQYPRLNPVIGFGSSAWGSNAKGETLGQAAGLILGDASFFVPLSQSNGSKLLYNYSTASSNFDNAWGASTEFGYKWFDPNNRSITSLLVGYDGWESPGCFHSQLAVGGQWQKGRWQFGATGGVPIDGCDNNLGFAIGQLGIPVVNLGEQSVLLSLSPYVMHGIGNTYGGGRLGLNVPVGENVSLSAYGQYDELLDTVVGGQISYRFSTNGGFINDPNLQRQTLAAPIPWQAGEFKSERPIQLAVGGDISVLGQMITAPSEAVSEQLTPTKSSITIKAGEEAVLDSDGRLISKNAMSRERFSQLIQETMEGQNLLPESHMIGVVYQQLYGLPNQELLSILGSDWLIAARRPYPRLRGTNNLVIPENKLPKEEVEEVEEVEEVEEITPEAIVLTYVCKAYGNSPNFDYYKGQTPPNSGGNLTQATRFTTTSKASATCSGKKAGSTGNDPTSPNFL
;
A
#
# COMPACT_ATOMS: atom_id res chain seq x y z
N MET A 1 24.58 31.68 -21.09
CA MET A 1 23.75 31.63 -22.33
C MET A 1 22.90 30.37 -22.27
N ALA A 2 21.60 30.39 -22.55
CA ALA A 2 20.79 29.16 -22.52
C ALA A 2 21.28 28.20 -23.61
N ALA A 3 21.73 27.01 -23.22
CA ALA A 3 22.30 26.03 -24.15
C ALA A 3 21.23 25.62 -25.20
N PRO A 4 21.55 25.72 -26.50
CA PRO A 4 20.65 25.32 -27.59
C PRO A 4 20.20 23.88 -27.39
N PHE A 5 18.93 23.58 -27.65
CA PHE A 5 18.45 22.21 -27.61
C PHE A 5 18.71 21.54 -28.95
N GLN A 6 19.86 20.90 -29.09
CA GLN A 6 20.38 20.44 -30.39
C GLN A 6 19.87 19.05 -30.77
N SER A 7 19.33 18.30 -29.82
CA SER A 7 18.94 16.92 -30.08
C SER A 7 17.62 16.51 -29.41
N ALA A 8 16.93 15.58 -30.05
CA ALA A 8 15.73 14.95 -29.53
C ALA A 8 15.82 13.43 -29.68
N THR A 9 15.82 12.70 -28.58
CA THR A 9 15.83 11.24 -28.56
C THR A 9 14.41 10.68 -28.48
N ILE A 10 14.07 9.76 -29.36
CA ILE A 10 12.77 9.07 -29.33
C ILE A 10 12.75 8.09 -28.16
N ARG A 11 11.84 8.28 -27.19
CA ARG A 11 11.68 7.38 -26.04
C ARG A 11 10.58 6.35 -26.22
N ARG A 12 9.52 6.70 -26.94
CA ARG A 12 8.36 5.86 -27.14
C ARG A 12 7.70 6.18 -28.48
N ILE A 13 7.12 5.16 -29.09
CA ILE A 13 6.24 5.27 -30.26
C ILE A 13 4.92 4.59 -29.89
N VAL A 14 3.80 5.26 -30.14
CA VAL A 14 2.44 4.82 -29.78
C VAL A 14 1.56 4.79 -31.04
N ASP A 15 0.54 3.94 -31.06
CA ASP A 15 -0.45 3.80 -32.14
C ASP A 15 0.10 3.36 -33.52
N GLY A 16 1.34 2.87 -33.58
CA GLY A 16 1.90 2.27 -34.80
C GLY A 16 3.42 2.35 -34.88
N LYS A 17 3.94 2.55 -36.10
CA LYS A 17 5.38 2.64 -36.43
C LYS A 17 5.72 3.86 -37.29
N GLU A 18 4.75 4.75 -37.52
CA GLU A 18 4.87 5.87 -38.44
C GLU A 18 5.51 7.07 -37.75
N VAL A 19 6.80 6.93 -37.43
CA VAL A 19 7.65 8.01 -36.90
C VAL A 19 8.90 8.07 -37.77
N PHE A 20 9.29 9.26 -38.18
CA PHE A 20 10.37 9.45 -39.14
C PHE A 20 11.33 10.55 -38.70
N ILE A 21 12.61 10.37 -39.02
CA ILE A 21 13.65 11.39 -38.98
C ILE A 21 14.12 11.62 -40.42
N ASP A 22 14.01 12.85 -40.93
CA ASP A 22 14.31 13.20 -42.32
C ASP A 22 13.65 12.24 -43.32
N LYS A 23 12.36 11.96 -43.11
CA LYS A 23 11.53 11.02 -43.89
C LYS A 23 11.98 9.56 -43.86
N LYS A 24 12.95 9.20 -43.03
CA LYS A 24 13.38 7.80 -42.81
C LYS A 24 12.72 7.24 -41.55
N PRO A 25 12.19 6.01 -41.56
CA PRO A 25 11.59 5.40 -40.39
C PRO A 25 12.55 5.42 -39.20
N ALA A 26 12.08 5.95 -38.08
CA ALA A 26 12.86 6.12 -36.87
C ALA A 26 12.56 5.01 -35.86
N ARG A 27 13.51 4.74 -34.96
CA ARG A 27 13.40 3.73 -33.90
C ARG A 27 13.48 4.36 -32.52
N ILE A 28 12.99 3.65 -31.51
CA ILE A 28 13.19 3.99 -30.11
C ILE A 28 14.70 4.09 -29.83
N GLN A 29 15.11 5.07 -29.01
CA GLN A 29 16.48 5.49 -28.72
C GLN A 29 17.26 6.13 -29.87
N GLN A 30 16.65 6.31 -31.05
CA GLN A 30 17.27 7.11 -32.10
C GLN A 30 17.17 8.60 -31.75
N THR A 31 18.26 9.33 -32.03
CA THR A 31 18.37 10.76 -31.77
C THR A 31 18.33 11.52 -33.09
N ALA A 32 17.42 12.47 -33.21
CA ALA A 32 17.46 13.50 -34.23
C ALA A 32 18.34 14.64 -33.74
N GLY A 33 19.25 15.10 -34.58
CA GLY A 33 20.13 16.24 -34.32
C GLY A 33 19.63 17.53 -34.95
N HIS A 34 20.45 18.56 -34.84
CA HIS A 34 20.19 19.89 -35.36
C HIS A 34 19.80 19.90 -36.85
N GLY A 35 18.78 20.69 -37.20
CA GLY A 35 18.29 20.86 -38.57
C GLY A 35 17.44 19.71 -39.09
N GLN A 36 17.41 18.58 -38.39
CA GLN A 36 16.63 17.42 -38.82
C GLN A 36 15.13 17.61 -38.56
N GLU A 37 14.36 16.93 -39.39
CA GLU A 37 12.91 16.92 -39.36
C GLU A 37 12.41 15.66 -38.65
N LEU A 38 11.58 15.85 -37.62
CA LEU A 38 10.88 14.78 -36.91
C LEU A 38 9.41 14.81 -37.29
N SER A 39 8.90 13.70 -37.81
CA SER A 39 7.51 13.63 -38.25
C SER A 39 6.80 12.36 -37.80
N THR A 40 5.49 12.48 -37.61
CA THR A 40 4.59 11.39 -37.30
C THR A 40 3.51 11.26 -38.37
N GLY A 41 3.10 10.03 -38.67
CA GLY A 41 1.90 9.73 -39.45
C GLY A 41 0.70 9.48 -38.54
N LYS A 42 0.09 8.29 -38.60
CA LYS A 42 -0.96 7.85 -37.68
C LYS A 42 -0.47 7.55 -36.26
N SER A 43 0.84 7.50 -36.06
CA SER A 43 1.47 7.22 -34.77
C SER A 43 1.69 8.50 -33.97
N ARG A 44 1.94 8.34 -32.67
CA ARG A 44 2.41 9.41 -31.76
C ARG A 44 3.80 9.04 -31.24
N ALA A 45 4.58 10.03 -30.81
CA ALA A 45 5.94 9.79 -30.33
C ALA A 45 6.25 10.60 -29.06
N GLU A 46 6.99 9.99 -28.13
CA GLU A 46 7.63 10.69 -27.02
C GLU A 46 9.06 11.01 -27.36
N LEU A 47 9.45 12.26 -27.13
CA LEU A 47 10.75 12.84 -27.42
C LEU A 47 11.39 13.37 -26.13
N LEU A 48 12.70 13.18 -25.99
CA LEU A 48 13.52 13.74 -24.93
C LEU A 48 14.49 14.77 -25.52
N PHE A 49 14.29 16.03 -25.18
CA PHE A 49 15.12 17.14 -25.65
C PHE A 49 16.26 17.39 -24.67
N ASP A 50 17.47 16.99 -25.04
CA ASP A 50 18.72 17.12 -24.27
C ASP A 50 18.59 16.88 -22.75
N ARG A 51 17.71 15.95 -22.34
CA ARG A 51 17.38 15.67 -20.93
C ARG A 51 16.85 16.85 -20.10
N ARG A 52 16.43 17.95 -20.72
CA ARG A 52 15.80 19.08 -19.98
C ARG A 52 14.33 19.27 -20.31
N ALA A 53 13.80 18.65 -21.36
CA ALA A 53 12.37 18.64 -21.64
C ALA A 53 11.89 17.33 -22.26
N LEU A 54 10.60 17.03 -22.06
CA LEU A 54 9.88 15.96 -22.74
C LEU A 54 8.88 16.57 -23.71
N GLY A 55 8.68 15.93 -24.86
CA GLY A 55 7.61 16.30 -25.78
C GLY A 55 6.84 15.10 -26.29
N PHE A 56 5.52 15.23 -26.35
CA PHE A 56 4.64 14.25 -26.98
C PHE A 56 4.15 14.81 -28.30
N LEU A 57 4.68 14.25 -29.38
CA LEU A 57 4.30 14.58 -30.75
C LEU A 57 3.02 13.83 -31.10
N GLY A 58 1.98 14.57 -31.51
CA GLY A 58 0.68 14.03 -31.90
C GLY A 58 0.73 13.30 -33.25
N THR A 59 -0.44 12.94 -33.78
CA THR A 59 -0.52 12.35 -35.12
C THR A 59 -0.33 13.41 -36.20
N ASN A 60 0.15 13.02 -37.38
CA ASN A 60 0.35 13.87 -38.56
C ASN A 60 1.13 15.15 -38.26
N SER A 61 2.06 15.08 -37.30
CA SER A 61 2.75 16.23 -36.75
C SER A 61 4.17 16.31 -37.28
N LEU A 62 4.67 17.53 -37.42
CA LEU A 62 5.95 17.84 -38.04
C LEU A 62 6.68 18.89 -37.22
N ILE A 63 7.83 18.54 -36.68
CA ILE A 63 8.71 19.50 -36.02
C ILE A 63 10.07 19.54 -36.70
N ARG A 64 10.69 20.71 -36.67
CA ARG A 64 12.08 20.92 -37.08
C ARG A 64 12.89 21.39 -35.88
N LEU A 65 14.02 20.73 -35.65
CA LEU A 65 14.95 21.11 -34.59
C LEU A 65 15.80 22.28 -35.08
N GLY A 66 15.67 23.44 -34.45
CA GLY A 66 16.47 24.63 -34.73
C GLY A 66 17.53 24.88 -33.67
N GLU A 67 18.40 25.87 -33.91
CA GLU A 67 19.45 26.25 -32.95
C GLU A 67 18.87 26.75 -31.62
N GLU A 68 17.85 27.61 -31.65
CA GLU A 68 17.37 28.27 -30.43
C GLU A 68 16.03 27.76 -29.89
N CYS A 69 15.25 27.10 -30.75
CA CYS A 69 13.89 26.67 -30.50
C CYS A 69 13.52 25.55 -31.48
N PHE A 70 12.51 24.75 -31.15
CA PHE A 70 11.87 23.91 -32.16
C PHE A 70 10.80 24.71 -32.89
N ARG A 71 10.56 24.36 -34.16
CA ARG A 71 9.45 24.91 -34.94
C ARG A 71 8.44 23.79 -35.23
N LEU A 72 7.17 24.05 -34.92
CA LEU A 72 6.06 23.17 -35.28
C LEU A 72 5.52 23.63 -36.64
N ASP A 73 5.69 22.78 -37.65
CA ASP A 73 5.25 23.06 -39.03
C ASP A 73 3.84 22.51 -39.28
N LYS A 74 3.45 21.43 -38.59
CA LYS A 74 2.12 20.81 -38.72
C LYS A 74 1.74 20.01 -37.47
N GLY A 75 0.44 19.88 -37.21
CA GLY A 75 -0.11 19.01 -36.17
C GLY A 75 0.04 19.59 -34.77
N GLN A 76 0.22 18.74 -33.75
CA GLN A 76 0.32 19.18 -32.36
C GLN A 76 1.52 18.57 -31.63
N VAL A 77 2.02 19.29 -30.64
CA VAL A 77 3.01 18.80 -29.69
C VAL A 77 2.68 19.28 -28.28
N LEU A 78 2.70 18.37 -27.32
CA LEU A 78 2.75 18.71 -25.90
C LEU A 78 4.21 18.81 -25.48
N ILE A 79 4.57 19.82 -24.70
CA ILE A 79 5.92 20.03 -24.17
C ILE A 79 5.84 20.16 -22.66
N ASN A 80 6.73 19.47 -21.96
CA ASN A 80 6.94 19.54 -20.51
C ASN A 80 8.41 19.86 -20.22
N GLY A 81 8.67 20.88 -19.41
CA GLY A 81 10.01 21.41 -19.12
C GLY A 81 10.37 22.63 -19.97
N PRO A 82 11.51 23.32 -19.70
CA PRO A 82 11.89 24.64 -20.24
C PRO A 82 12.28 24.68 -21.74
N GLN A 83 11.53 24.01 -22.61
CA GLN A 83 11.75 24.01 -24.05
C GLN A 83 10.97 25.14 -24.74
N SER A 84 11.70 26.10 -25.31
CA SER A 84 11.08 27.21 -26.06
C SER A 84 10.67 26.77 -27.47
N GLY A 85 9.50 27.21 -27.92
CA GLY A 85 9.00 27.03 -29.28
C GLY A 85 9.06 28.32 -30.09
N CYS A 86 9.40 28.24 -31.37
CA CYS A 86 9.31 29.39 -32.27
C CYS A 86 7.93 29.50 -32.91
N LEU A 87 7.37 30.71 -32.83
CA LEU A 87 6.04 31.09 -33.31
C LEU A 87 6.22 32.22 -34.32
N GLY A 88 6.60 31.88 -35.56
CA GLY A 88 6.96 32.88 -36.57
C GLY A 88 8.16 33.72 -36.13
N SER A 89 7.97 35.03 -35.95
CA SER A 89 9.00 35.97 -35.48
C SER A 89 9.10 36.09 -33.95
N LYS A 90 8.24 35.40 -33.19
CA LYS A 90 8.24 35.43 -31.71
C LYS A 90 8.74 34.13 -31.10
N VAL A 91 9.22 34.24 -29.86
CA VAL A 91 9.67 33.09 -29.08
C VAL A 91 8.73 32.86 -27.91
N LEU A 92 8.32 31.60 -27.74
CA LEU A 92 7.60 31.14 -26.56
C LEU A 92 8.61 30.86 -25.44
N GLY A 93 8.75 31.80 -24.52
CA GLY A 93 9.54 31.65 -23.30
C GLY A 93 8.73 30.96 -22.21
N ILE A 94 9.26 29.86 -21.69
CA ILE A 94 8.59 29.07 -20.66
C ILE A 94 9.50 28.75 -19.47
N ARG A 95 8.90 28.66 -18.28
CA ARG A 95 9.56 28.32 -17.02
C ARG A 95 8.78 27.23 -16.31
N GLY A 96 9.22 25.98 -16.43
CA GLY A 96 8.61 24.83 -15.74
C GLY A 96 7.11 24.70 -16.04
N THR A 97 6.76 24.68 -17.33
CA THR A 97 5.37 24.62 -17.78
C THR A 97 5.12 23.41 -18.63
N THR A 98 3.90 22.89 -18.53
CA THR A 98 3.35 21.95 -19.51
C THR A 98 2.36 22.67 -20.41
N TYR A 99 2.62 22.69 -21.71
CA TYR A 99 1.76 23.32 -22.70
C TYR A 99 1.56 22.44 -23.94
N VAL A 100 0.47 22.67 -24.65
CA VAL A 100 0.17 22.06 -25.95
C VAL A 100 0.21 23.16 -27.00
N LEU A 101 1.00 22.94 -28.05
CA LEU A 101 1.05 23.79 -29.22
C LEU A 101 0.46 23.04 -30.41
N ASN A 102 -0.51 23.64 -31.08
CA ASN A 102 -1.15 23.11 -32.27
C ASN A 102 -1.00 24.10 -33.44
N ALA A 103 -0.48 23.63 -34.57
CA ALA A 103 -0.38 24.42 -35.79
C ALA A 103 -1.72 24.40 -36.52
N LEU A 104 -2.27 25.59 -36.80
CA LEU A 104 -3.53 25.75 -37.50
C LEU A 104 -3.31 25.72 -39.01
N ASN A 105 -4.29 25.21 -39.76
CA ASN A 105 -4.22 25.10 -41.22
C ASN A 105 -4.03 26.46 -41.93
N GLU A 106 -4.43 27.55 -41.28
CA GLU A 106 -4.32 28.93 -41.77
C GLU A 106 -2.95 29.58 -41.48
N GLY A 107 -1.97 28.80 -40.98
CA GLY A 107 -0.61 29.26 -40.71
C GLY A 107 -0.39 29.87 -39.32
N GLY A 108 -1.44 29.97 -38.50
CA GLY A 108 -1.34 30.42 -37.09
C GLY A 108 -1.12 29.29 -36.09
N TYR A 109 -1.08 29.63 -34.80
CA TYR A 109 -0.85 28.70 -33.71
C TYR A 109 -1.94 28.77 -32.64
N ARG A 110 -2.25 27.63 -32.02
CA ARG A 110 -3.06 27.57 -30.80
C ARG A 110 -2.19 27.04 -29.67
N LEU A 111 -2.06 27.82 -28.62
CA LEU A 111 -1.27 27.52 -27.43
C LEU A 111 -2.20 27.33 -26.23
N SER A 112 -2.18 26.14 -25.65
CA SER A 112 -3.00 25.76 -24.50
C SER A 112 -2.07 25.41 -23.33
N VAL A 113 -2.20 26.09 -22.19
CA VAL A 113 -1.30 25.86 -21.03
C VAL A 113 -2.01 24.97 -20.00
N LEU A 114 -1.43 23.81 -19.71
CA LEU A 114 -1.96 22.84 -18.74
C LEU A 114 -1.39 23.05 -17.33
N SER A 115 -0.15 23.54 -17.24
CA SER A 115 0.58 23.75 -15.99
C SER A 115 1.53 24.96 -16.10
N GLY A 116 1.64 25.74 -15.02
CA GLY A 116 2.52 26.91 -14.94
C GLY A 116 2.05 28.12 -15.75
N ALA A 117 2.99 28.88 -16.34
CA ALA A 117 2.69 30.04 -17.18
C ALA A 117 3.71 30.22 -18.31
N ALA A 118 3.22 30.48 -19.52
CA ALA A 118 4.02 30.73 -20.71
C ALA A 118 4.03 32.22 -21.05
N SER A 119 5.15 32.71 -21.59
CA SER A 119 5.33 34.10 -22.01
C SER A 119 5.73 34.18 -23.48
N ILE A 120 5.13 35.12 -24.22
CA ILE A 120 5.45 35.35 -25.63
C ILE A 120 6.12 36.72 -25.75
N SER A 121 7.30 36.77 -26.33
CA SER A 121 8.07 38.01 -26.53
C SER A 121 8.77 38.05 -27.88
N GLU A 122 9.11 39.26 -28.35
CA GLU A 122 9.87 39.49 -29.58
C GLU A 122 11.37 39.22 -29.41
N GLU A 123 11.86 39.33 -28.18
CA GLU A 123 13.24 39.06 -27.82
C GLU A 123 13.27 38.26 -26.53
N LYS A 124 14.28 37.39 -26.42
CA LYS A 124 14.47 36.45 -25.31
C LYS A 124 14.41 37.20 -23.98
N THR A 125 13.41 36.92 -23.16
CA THR A 125 13.58 37.16 -21.73
C THR A 125 14.62 36.13 -21.27
N PRO A 126 15.77 36.52 -20.70
CA PRO A 126 16.74 35.55 -20.21
C PRO A 126 16.07 34.70 -19.14
N THR A 127 15.70 33.47 -19.49
CA THR A 127 15.31 32.47 -18.51
C THR A 127 16.56 32.17 -17.70
N SER A 128 16.57 32.62 -16.43
CA SER A 128 17.62 32.28 -15.47
C SER A 128 17.87 30.77 -15.47
N GLY A 129 19.13 30.41 -15.69
CA GLY A 129 19.73 29.19 -15.15
C GLY A 129 20.37 28.28 -16.17
N GLU A 130 21.70 28.39 -16.28
CA GLU A 130 22.64 27.31 -16.68
C GLU A 130 22.51 26.03 -15.82
N ASN A 131 21.50 25.94 -14.94
CA ASN A 131 21.24 24.87 -13.98
C ASN A 131 19.77 24.41 -14.02
N ALA A 132 19.14 24.34 -15.20
CA ALA A 132 17.82 23.70 -15.30
C ALA A 132 17.96 22.21 -14.91
N PRO A 133 17.23 21.72 -13.89
CA PRO A 133 17.37 20.34 -13.44
C PRO A 133 16.96 19.38 -14.55
N ASP A 134 17.61 18.22 -14.62
CA ASP A 134 17.26 17.15 -15.55
C ASP A 134 15.77 16.82 -15.43
N ILE A 135 15.05 16.83 -16.55
CA ILE A 135 13.60 16.59 -16.57
C ILE A 135 13.24 15.21 -16.02
N LEU A 136 14.15 14.24 -16.15
CA LEU A 136 13.99 12.89 -15.60
C LEU A 136 14.17 12.85 -14.09
N GLU A 137 14.75 13.87 -13.47
CA GLU A 137 14.82 14.01 -12.01
C GLU A 137 13.59 14.67 -11.42
N GLN A 138 12.76 15.30 -12.26
CA GLN A 138 11.53 15.98 -11.86
C GLN A 138 10.34 15.02 -11.68
N TYR A 139 10.51 13.71 -11.91
CA TYR A 139 9.47 12.74 -11.63
C TYR A 139 9.15 12.67 -10.12
N PRO A 140 7.88 12.59 -9.72
CA PRO A 140 7.51 12.39 -8.33
C PRO A 140 8.13 11.11 -7.77
N ARG A 141 8.63 11.18 -6.54
CA ARG A 141 9.27 10.05 -5.85
C ARG A 141 8.49 9.71 -4.59
N LEU A 142 8.29 8.42 -4.34
CA LEU A 142 7.74 7.95 -3.06
C LEU A 142 8.74 8.18 -1.92
N ASN A 143 8.24 8.60 -0.76
CA ASN A 143 9.01 8.65 0.48
C ASN A 143 8.93 7.32 1.23
N PRO A 144 9.91 7.01 2.10
CA PRO A 144 9.76 5.94 3.08
C PRO A 144 8.52 6.19 3.96
N VAL A 145 7.82 5.11 4.29
CA VAL A 145 6.60 5.14 5.08
C VAL A 145 6.73 4.23 6.28
N ILE A 146 6.38 4.75 7.44
CA ILE A 146 6.20 3.99 8.67
C ILE A 146 4.71 3.81 8.88
N GLY A 147 4.29 2.60 9.20
CA GLY A 147 2.92 2.27 9.53
C GLY A 147 2.84 1.65 10.93
N PHE A 148 1.75 1.94 11.60
CA PHE A 148 1.33 1.26 12.81
C PHE A 148 -0.09 0.75 12.62
N GLY A 149 -0.40 -0.39 13.20
CA GLY A 149 -1.72 -0.95 13.14
C GLY A 149 -2.08 -1.74 14.38
N SER A 150 -3.37 -1.97 14.51
CA SER A 150 -3.90 -2.96 15.43
C SER A 150 -5.00 -3.73 14.74
N SER A 151 -5.04 -5.03 14.99
CA SER A 151 -6.07 -5.92 14.48
C SER A 151 -6.66 -6.75 15.62
N ALA A 152 -7.95 -7.03 15.50
CA ALA A 152 -8.69 -7.90 16.41
C ALA A 152 -9.49 -8.89 15.59
N TRP A 153 -9.61 -10.13 16.07
CA TRP A 153 -10.46 -11.14 15.46
C TRP A 153 -11.10 -12.05 16.50
N GLY A 154 -12.23 -12.64 16.12
CA GLY A 154 -12.90 -13.72 16.84
C GLY A 154 -13.08 -14.92 15.92
N SER A 155 -12.96 -16.13 16.49
CA SER A 155 -13.16 -17.40 15.79
C SER A 155 -14.01 -18.33 16.66
N ASN A 156 -14.80 -19.20 16.03
CA ASN A 156 -15.53 -20.28 16.70
C ASN A 156 -14.83 -21.65 16.62
N ALA A 157 -13.57 -21.72 16.14
CA ALA A 157 -12.84 -22.98 15.93
C ALA A 157 -12.61 -23.83 17.21
N LYS A 158 -12.75 -23.23 18.39
CA LYS A 158 -12.63 -23.89 19.70
C LYS A 158 -13.99 -24.16 20.38
N GLY A 159 -15.11 -23.98 19.67
CA GLY A 159 -16.45 -24.10 20.24
C GLY A 159 -16.93 -22.88 21.04
N GLU A 160 -16.17 -21.78 20.99
CA GLU A 160 -16.52 -20.49 21.60
C GLU A 160 -17.51 -19.70 20.73
N THR A 161 -18.36 -18.87 21.34
CA THR A 161 -19.30 -18.00 20.62
C THR A 161 -18.55 -16.89 19.88
N LEU A 162 -18.92 -16.63 18.62
CA LEU A 162 -18.49 -15.44 17.85
C LEU A 162 -18.73 -14.17 18.69
N GLY A 163 -17.67 -13.56 19.22
CA GLY A 163 -17.77 -12.35 20.06
C GLY A 163 -16.73 -12.25 21.19
N GLN A 164 -16.13 -13.36 21.61
CA GLN A 164 -14.90 -13.32 22.41
C GLN A 164 -13.71 -13.09 21.46
N ALA A 165 -12.84 -12.12 21.76
CA ALA A 165 -11.65 -11.88 20.97
C ALA A 165 -10.73 -13.10 21.10
N ALA A 166 -10.76 -13.99 20.10
CA ALA A 166 -9.92 -15.18 20.02
C ALA A 166 -8.44 -14.80 19.83
N GLY A 167 -8.18 -13.59 19.35
CA GLY A 167 -6.85 -12.99 19.37
C GLY A 167 -6.87 -11.49 19.09
N LEU A 168 -5.86 -10.82 19.62
CA LEU A 168 -5.64 -9.40 19.50
C LEU A 168 -4.17 -9.17 19.14
N ILE A 169 -3.91 -8.49 18.03
CA ILE A 169 -2.58 -7.95 17.71
C ILE A 169 -2.65 -6.46 18.04
N LEU A 170 -2.00 -6.11 19.14
CA LEU A 170 -1.98 -4.74 19.67
C LEU A 170 -0.89 -3.89 19.02
N GLY A 171 0.18 -4.50 18.50
CA GLY A 171 1.29 -3.79 17.87
C GLY A 171 1.67 -4.40 16.53
N ASP A 172 1.12 -3.87 15.44
CA ASP A 172 1.69 -4.01 14.11
C ASP A 172 2.54 -2.77 13.81
N ALA A 173 3.81 -2.98 13.47
CA ALA A 173 4.69 -1.94 12.99
C ALA A 173 5.17 -2.34 11.59
N SER A 174 5.13 -1.40 10.65
CA SER A 174 5.50 -1.65 9.27
C SER A 174 6.40 -0.54 8.72
N PHE A 175 7.29 -0.93 7.82
CA PHE A 175 8.23 -0.03 7.18
C PHE A 175 8.29 -0.32 5.68
N PHE A 176 7.91 0.66 4.88
CA PHE A 176 7.97 0.61 3.42
C PHE A 176 9.08 1.54 2.93
N VAL A 177 10.00 0.99 2.15
CA VAL A 177 11.15 1.71 1.61
C VAL A 177 11.19 1.57 0.09
N PRO A 178 11.01 2.65 -0.67
CA PRO A 178 11.31 2.62 -2.10
C PRO A 178 12.84 2.54 -2.28
N LEU A 179 13.32 1.44 -2.88
CA LEU A 179 14.74 1.18 -3.12
C LEU A 179 15.21 1.78 -4.45
N SER A 180 14.37 1.72 -5.48
CA SER A 180 14.65 2.30 -6.79
C SER A 180 13.35 2.70 -7.48
N GLN A 181 13.34 3.88 -8.10
CA GLN A 181 12.23 4.40 -8.87
C GLN A 181 12.75 4.94 -10.20
N SER A 182 12.08 4.64 -11.30
CA SER A 182 12.48 5.16 -12.62
C SER A 182 11.28 5.55 -13.49
N ASN A 183 11.44 6.63 -14.25
CA ASN A 183 10.47 7.17 -15.22
C ASN A 183 9.06 7.38 -14.65
N GLY A 184 8.94 7.58 -13.33
CA GLY A 184 7.67 7.70 -12.64
C GLY A 184 6.74 6.50 -12.82
N SER A 185 7.20 5.34 -13.31
CA SER A 185 6.35 4.21 -13.73
C SER A 185 6.87 2.84 -13.31
N LYS A 186 8.04 2.78 -12.66
CA LYS A 186 8.64 1.55 -12.13
C LYS A 186 9.14 1.79 -10.72
N LEU A 187 8.94 0.79 -9.86
CA LEU A 187 9.29 0.83 -8.45
C LEU A 187 9.82 -0.53 -8.00
N LEU A 188 11.02 -0.53 -7.43
CA LEU A 188 11.51 -1.60 -6.56
C LEU A 188 11.40 -1.11 -5.11
N TYR A 189 10.80 -1.91 -4.24
CA TYR A 189 10.62 -1.55 -2.84
C TYR A 189 10.93 -2.72 -1.90
N ASN A 190 11.26 -2.40 -0.66
CA ASN A 190 11.21 -3.32 0.46
C ASN A 190 10.04 -2.95 1.37
N TYR A 191 9.36 -3.95 1.90
CA TYR A 191 8.35 -3.75 2.93
C TYR A 191 8.57 -4.76 4.04
N SER A 192 8.76 -4.28 5.26
CA SER A 192 8.97 -5.13 6.43
C SER A 192 7.90 -4.84 7.46
N THR A 193 7.39 -5.89 8.11
CA THR A 193 6.41 -5.77 9.20
C THR A 193 6.88 -6.56 10.40
N ALA A 194 6.49 -6.10 11.59
CA ALA A 194 6.63 -6.82 12.83
C ALA A 194 5.29 -6.73 13.57
N SER A 195 4.78 -7.86 14.03
CA SER A 195 3.51 -7.95 14.73
C SER A 195 3.69 -8.71 16.03
N SER A 196 3.02 -8.28 17.09
CA SER A 196 2.99 -8.99 18.36
C SER A 196 1.67 -8.77 19.11
N ASN A 197 1.30 -9.77 19.90
CA ASN A 197 0.23 -9.67 20.90
C ASN A 197 0.75 -9.22 22.29
N PHE A 198 2.05 -8.95 22.44
CA PHE A 198 2.75 -8.61 23.69
C PHE A 198 2.71 -9.65 24.80
N ASP A 199 2.18 -10.84 24.53
CA ASP A 199 2.22 -11.98 25.44
C ASP A 199 3.34 -12.94 25.00
N ASN A 200 2.99 -13.96 24.20
CA ASN A 200 3.90 -15.04 23.81
C ASN A 200 3.98 -15.25 22.29
N ALA A 201 3.41 -14.34 21.49
CA ALA A 201 3.47 -14.43 20.03
C ALA A 201 4.04 -13.16 19.43
N TRP A 202 5.09 -13.33 18.62
CA TRP A 202 5.61 -12.29 17.76
C TRP A 202 5.98 -12.88 16.41
N GLY A 203 5.89 -12.05 15.39
CA GLY A 203 6.28 -12.39 14.03
C GLY A 203 6.90 -11.20 13.33
N ALA A 204 7.75 -11.48 12.36
CA ALA A 204 8.32 -10.51 11.47
C ALA A 204 8.23 -11.01 10.04
N SER A 205 8.00 -10.08 9.13
CA SER A 205 7.99 -10.37 7.71
C SER A 205 8.78 -9.34 6.95
N THR A 206 9.37 -9.74 5.83
CA THR A 206 10.04 -8.84 4.91
C THR A 206 9.75 -9.27 3.48
N GLU A 207 9.45 -8.32 2.60
CA GLU A 207 9.23 -8.56 1.18
C GLU A 207 10.03 -7.60 0.33
N PHE A 208 10.45 -8.10 -0.83
CA PHE A 208 10.90 -7.30 -1.95
C PHE A 208 9.84 -7.36 -3.04
N GLY A 209 9.37 -6.19 -3.46
CA GLY A 209 8.38 -6.08 -4.50
C GLY A 209 8.86 -5.21 -5.65
N TYR A 210 8.47 -5.60 -6.86
CA TYR A 210 8.70 -4.84 -8.08
C TYR A 210 7.37 -4.53 -8.74
N LYS A 211 7.09 -3.24 -8.96
CA LYS A 211 5.86 -2.75 -9.60
C LYS A 211 6.19 -1.97 -10.84
N TRP A 212 5.35 -2.07 -11.85
CA TRP A 212 5.42 -1.23 -13.04
C TRP A 212 4.05 -0.88 -13.59
N PHE A 213 3.97 0.31 -14.18
CA PHE A 213 2.80 0.84 -14.88
C PHE A 213 2.97 0.68 -16.39
N ASP A 214 1.98 0.09 -17.05
CA ASP A 214 1.85 0.07 -18.50
C ASP A 214 0.87 1.17 -18.95
N PRO A 215 1.36 2.23 -19.62
CA PRO A 215 0.50 3.31 -20.08
C PRO A 215 -0.45 2.92 -21.21
N ASN A 216 -0.17 1.87 -21.99
CA ASN A 216 -1.05 1.46 -23.11
C ASN A 216 -2.42 1.02 -22.63
N ASN A 217 -2.44 0.25 -21.55
CA ASN A 217 -3.66 -0.32 -20.98
C ASN A 217 -3.99 0.25 -19.60
N ARG A 218 -3.20 1.24 -19.14
CA ARG A 218 -3.30 1.90 -17.84
C ARG A 218 -3.37 0.88 -16.70
N SER A 219 -2.57 -0.18 -16.83
CA SER A 219 -2.53 -1.28 -15.88
C SER A 219 -1.25 -1.27 -15.07
N ILE A 220 -1.34 -1.80 -13.86
CA ILE A 220 -0.24 -1.88 -12.91
C ILE A 220 0.00 -3.35 -12.63
N THR A 221 1.22 -3.79 -12.84
CA THR A 221 1.62 -5.16 -12.50
C THR A 221 2.61 -5.11 -11.36
N SER A 222 2.50 -6.06 -10.44
CA SER A 222 3.36 -6.19 -9.27
C SER A 222 3.82 -7.63 -9.14
N LEU A 223 5.07 -7.84 -8.77
CA LEU A 223 5.62 -9.11 -8.34
C LEU A 223 6.21 -8.94 -6.95
N LEU A 224 6.13 -9.98 -6.13
CA LEU A 224 6.72 -10.00 -4.80
C LEU A 224 7.42 -11.32 -4.52
N VAL A 225 8.46 -11.23 -3.70
CA VAL A 225 9.05 -12.35 -2.97
C VAL A 225 9.20 -11.90 -1.52
N GLY A 226 8.70 -12.70 -0.59
CA GLY A 226 8.69 -12.39 0.83
C GLY A 226 9.15 -13.56 1.67
N TYR A 227 9.64 -13.23 2.86
CA TYR A 227 9.91 -14.15 3.94
C TYR A 227 9.06 -13.76 5.14
N ASP A 228 8.42 -14.75 5.73
CA ASP A 228 7.60 -14.63 6.93
C ASP A 228 8.22 -15.53 8.01
N GLY A 229 8.42 -15.00 9.22
CA GLY A 229 8.94 -15.76 10.34
C GLY A 229 8.18 -15.41 11.62
N TRP A 230 7.77 -16.40 12.40
CA TRP A 230 7.05 -16.16 13.64
C TRP A 230 7.32 -17.25 14.68
N GLU A 231 7.25 -16.86 15.94
CA GLU A 231 7.40 -17.78 17.06
C GLU A 231 6.05 -18.33 17.49
N SER A 232 5.98 -19.65 17.66
CA SER A 232 4.93 -20.35 18.37
C SER A 232 5.54 -21.20 19.50
N PRO A 233 4.77 -21.59 20.52
CA PRO A 233 5.29 -22.44 21.60
C PRO A 233 5.94 -23.72 21.03
N GLY A 234 7.26 -23.85 21.21
CA GLY A 234 8.01 -25.05 20.83
C GLY A 234 8.60 -25.05 19.40
N CYS A 235 8.29 -24.07 18.53
CA CYS A 235 8.91 -24.00 17.20
C CYS A 235 8.93 -22.58 16.59
N PHE A 236 10.02 -22.25 15.87
CA PHE A 236 10.07 -21.04 15.04
C PHE A 236 9.66 -21.39 13.62
N HIS A 237 8.54 -20.83 13.19
CA HIS A 237 8.00 -21.03 11.86
C HIS A 237 8.63 -20.06 10.87
N SER A 238 8.85 -20.55 9.65
CA SER A 238 9.41 -19.77 8.56
C SER A 238 8.80 -20.16 7.22
N GLN A 239 8.53 -19.17 6.39
CA GLN A 239 7.85 -19.36 5.13
C GLN A 239 8.41 -18.45 4.05
N LEU A 240 8.56 -19.01 2.85
CA LEU A 240 8.87 -18.25 1.65
C LEU A 240 7.58 -18.01 0.86
N ALA A 241 7.27 -16.74 0.59
CA ALA A 241 6.10 -16.32 -0.17
C ALA A 241 6.48 -15.73 -1.52
N VAL A 242 5.71 -16.05 -2.55
CA VAL A 242 5.83 -15.47 -3.90
C VAL A 242 4.45 -15.08 -4.41
N GLY A 243 4.39 -14.01 -5.19
CA GLY A 243 3.10 -13.51 -5.63
C GLY A 243 3.15 -12.52 -6.77
N GLY A 244 1.99 -12.35 -7.40
CA GLY A 244 1.76 -11.38 -8.45
C GLY A 244 0.45 -10.64 -8.26
N GLN A 245 0.40 -9.38 -8.71
CA GLN A 245 -0.83 -8.60 -8.84
C GLN A 245 -0.89 -7.98 -10.23
N TRP A 246 -2.09 -7.90 -10.77
CA TRP A 246 -2.42 -7.02 -11.88
C TRP A 246 -3.60 -6.13 -11.46
N GLN A 247 -3.51 -4.85 -11.77
CA GLN A 247 -4.55 -3.86 -11.45
C GLN A 247 -4.88 -3.01 -12.68
N LYS A 248 -6.16 -2.76 -12.93
CA LYS A 248 -6.63 -1.83 -13.96
C LYS A 248 -7.92 -1.16 -13.53
N GLY A 249 -7.99 0.17 -13.63
CA GLY A 249 -9.19 0.91 -13.20
C GLY A 249 -9.58 0.61 -11.76
N ARG A 250 -8.59 0.43 -10.88
CA ARG A 250 -8.71 0.02 -9.46
C ARG A 250 -9.25 -1.38 -9.18
N TRP A 251 -9.62 -2.15 -10.21
CA TRP A 251 -9.82 -3.59 -10.06
C TRP A 251 -8.48 -4.26 -9.80
N GLN A 252 -8.43 -5.20 -8.86
CA GLN A 252 -7.21 -5.89 -8.47
C GLN A 252 -7.39 -7.39 -8.66
N PHE A 253 -6.41 -8.02 -9.29
CA PHE A 253 -6.35 -9.46 -9.49
C PHE A 253 -4.99 -9.93 -9.01
N GLY A 254 -4.97 -10.77 -7.98
CA GLY A 254 -3.75 -11.22 -7.36
C GLY A 254 -3.73 -12.72 -7.16
N ALA A 255 -2.54 -13.29 -7.14
CA ALA A 255 -2.30 -14.62 -6.63
C ALA A 255 -1.01 -14.61 -5.81
N THR A 256 -1.04 -15.24 -4.64
CA THR A 256 0.16 -15.48 -3.84
C THR A 256 0.17 -16.91 -3.34
N GLY A 257 1.37 -17.46 -3.17
CA GLY A 257 1.56 -18.74 -2.51
C GLY A 257 2.73 -18.65 -1.54
N GLY A 258 2.65 -19.46 -0.49
CA GLY A 258 3.70 -19.56 0.52
C GLY A 258 4.04 -21.00 0.79
N VAL A 259 5.33 -21.31 0.89
CA VAL A 259 5.86 -22.65 1.17
C VAL A 259 6.64 -22.62 2.49
N PRO A 260 6.29 -23.48 3.47
CA PRO A 260 7.06 -23.65 4.69
C PRO A 260 8.49 -24.05 4.37
N ILE A 261 9.45 -23.48 5.10
CA ILE A 261 10.88 -23.82 4.97
C ILE A 261 11.52 -24.19 6.33
N ASP A 262 10.68 -24.35 7.36
CA ASP A 262 11.02 -24.97 8.63
C ASP A 262 10.63 -26.46 8.65
N GLY A 263 10.99 -27.13 9.75
CA GLY A 263 10.57 -28.49 10.05
C GLY A 263 9.50 -28.57 11.15
N CYS A 264 8.68 -27.53 11.35
CA CYS A 264 7.59 -27.58 12.32
C CYS A 264 6.39 -28.31 11.71
N ASP A 265 5.87 -29.32 12.41
CA ASP A 265 4.77 -30.16 11.89
C ASP A 265 3.47 -29.38 11.66
N ASN A 266 3.30 -28.22 12.30
CA ASN A 266 2.09 -27.39 12.25
C ASN A 266 2.19 -26.17 11.30
N ASN A 267 3.21 -26.08 10.44
CA ASN A 267 3.26 -25.02 9.42
C ASN A 267 2.55 -25.43 8.12
N LEU A 268 1.58 -24.61 7.70
CA LEU A 268 0.84 -24.84 6.46
C LEU A 268 1.43 -24.06 5.29
N GLY A 269 1.58 -24.72 4.14
CA GLY A 269 1.66 -24.04 2.86
C GLY A 269 0.31 -23.46 2.47
N PHE A 270 0.30 -22.42 1.63
CA PHE A 270 -0.94 -21.85 1.12
C PHE A 270 -0.81 -21.38 -0.32
N ALA A 271 -1.95 -21.32 -1.00
CA ALA A 271 -2.16 -20.62 -2.25
C ALA A 271 -3.47 -19.84 -2.17
N ILE A 272 -3.44 -18.57 -2.54
CA ILE A 272 -4.59 -17.67 -2.40
C ILE A 272 -4.74 -16.80 -3.64
N GLY A 273 -5.96 -16.75 -4.16
CA GLY A 273 -6.38 -15.79 -5.16
C GLY A 273 -6.96 -14.54 -4.50
N GLN A 274 -6.89 -13.40 -5.18
CA GLN A 274 -7.51 -12.16 -4.72
C GLN A 274 -8.20 -11.46 -5.89
N LEU A 275 -9.45 -11.08 -5.67
CA LEU A 275 -10.24 -10.19 -6.52
C LEU A 275 -10.65 -8.96 -5.70
N GLY A 276 -10.07 -7.81 -6.00
CA GLY A 276 -10.44 -6.53 -5.43
C GLY A 276 -11.37 -5.75 -6.36
N ILE A 277 -12.55 -5.39 -5.85
CA ILE A 277 -13.61 -4.71 -6.57
C ILE A 277 -13.78 -3.30 -5.98
N PRO A 278 -13.59 -2.23 -6.76
CA PRO A 278 -13.86 -0.87 -6.27
C PRO A 278 -15.38 -0.66 -6.19
N VAL A 279 -15.92 -0.54 -4.97
CA VAL A 279 -17.38 -0.44 -4.74
C VAL A 279 -17.85 1.01 -4.55
N VAL A 280 -16.99 1.89 -4.04
CA VAL A 280 -17.28 3.32 -3.87
C VAL A 280 -16.07 4.12 -4.31
N ASN A 281 -16.27 5.13 -5.16
CA ASN A 281 -15.20 6.04 -5.60
C ASN A 281 -15.15 7.28 -4.69
N LEU A 282 -13.98 7.53 -4.08
CA LEU A 282 -13.70 8.63 -3.16
C LEU A 282 -12.68 9.61 -3.79
N GLY A 283 -12.77 9.85 -5.10
CA GLY A 283 -11.81 10.67 -5.84
C GLY A 283 -10.58 9.85 -6.24
N GLU A 284 -9.44 10.08 -5.59
CA GLU A 284 -8.20 9.35 -5.90
C GLU A 284 -8.16 7.93 -5.32
N GLN A 285 -9.04 7.63 -4.35
CA GLN A 285 -9.11 6.32 -3.71
C GLN A 285 -10.50 5.71 -3.85
N SER A 286 -10.62 4.42 -3.52
CA SER A 286 -11.90 3.73 -3.52
C SER A 286 -12.03 2.81 -2.31
N VAL A 287 -13.26 2.63 -1.83
CA VAL A 287 -13.59 1.52 -0.96
C VAL A 287 -13.48 0.24 -1.79
N LEU A 288 -12.74 -0.73 -1.28
CA LEU A 288 -12.43 -1.98 -1.98
C LEU A 288 -13.11 -3.15 -1.28
N LEU A 289 -13.92 -3.91 -2.01
CA LEU A 289 -14.40 -5.22 -1.62
C LEU A 289 -13.43 -6.28 -2.13
N SER A 290 -12.83 -7.07 -1.25
CA SER A 290 -11.90 -8.14 -1.60
C SER A 290 -12.54 -9.51 -1.43
N LEU A 291 -12.45 -10.33 -2.47
CA LEU A 291 -12.82 -11.74 -2.49
C LEU A 291 -11.56 -12.57 -2.64
N SER A 292 -11.30 -13.47 -1.69
CA SER A 292 -10.05 -14.21 -1.64
C SER A 292 -10.27 -15.69 -1.36
N PRO A 293 -10.47 -16.53 -2.39
CA PRO A 293 -10.46 -17.98 -2.23
C PRO A 293 -9.04 -18.46 -1.96
N TYR A 294 -8.89 -19.43 -1.06
CA TYR A 294 -7.60 -20.01 -0.72
C TYR A 294 -7.66 -21.51 -0.49
N VAL A 295 -6.49 -22.12 -0.63
CA VAL A 295 -6.22 -23.50 -0.28
C VAL A 295 -4.99 -23.50 0.62
N MET A 296 -5.07 -24.24 1.72
CA MET A 296 -3.95 -24.49 2.62
C MET A 296 -3.59 -25.97 2.55
N HIS A 297 -2.30 -26.28 2.61
CA HIS A 297 -1.81 -27.64 2.56
C HIS A 297 -0.78 -27.87 3.68
N GLY A 298 -0.97 -28.94 4.43
CA GLY A 298 -0.01 -29.39 5.44
C GLY A 298 -0.58 -30.51 6.30
N ILE A 299 0.31 -31.27 6.93
CA ILE A 299 -0.01 -32.47 7.71
C ILE A 299 -0.82 -33.50 6.91
N GLY A 300 -0.43 -33.73 5.64
CA GLY A 300 -1.10 -34.70 4.76
C GLY A 300 -2.49 -34.28 4.25
N ASN A 301 -3.07 -33.19 4.77
CA ASN A 301 -4.41 -32.72 4.42
C ASN A 301 -4.39 -31.42 3.62
N THR A 302 -5.52 -31.13 2.98
CA THR A 302 -5.75 -29.90 2.20
C THR A 302 -7.05 -29.26 2.67
N TYR A 303 -6.98 -27.98 3.05
CA TYR A 303 -8.11 -27.23 3.59
C TYR A 303 -8.50 -26.12 2.63
N GLY A 304 -9.74 -26.14 2.17
CA GLY A 304 -10.31 -25.10 1.30
C GLY A 304 -11.00 -24.00 2.12
N GLY A 305 -10.91 -22.76 1.64
CA GLY A 305 -11.54 -21.63 2.31
C GLY A 305 -11.73 -20.39 1.44
N GLY A 306 -12.40 -19.41 2.02
CA GLY A 306 -12.63 -18.12 1.37
C GLY A 306 -12.70 -16.98 2.38
N ARG A 307 -12.14 -15.84 1.99
CA ARG A 307 -12.19 -14.59 2.74
C ARG A 307 -12.92 -13.50 1.95
N LEU A 308 -13.85 -12.83 2.61
CA LEU A 308 -14.50 -11.61 2.18
C LEU A 308 -13.97 -10.47 3.03
N GLY A 309 -13.49 -9.39 2.40
CA GLY A 309 -12.95 -8.23 3.10
C GLY A 309 -13.47 -6.92 2.53
N LEU A 310 -13.55 -5.91 3.38
CA LEU A 310 -13.87 -4.54 3.03
C LEU A 310 -12.75 -3.64 3.51
N ASN A 311 -12.14 -2.87 2.61
CA ASN A 311 -11.11 -1.88 2.94
C ASN A 311 -11.66 -0.48 2.67
N VAL A 312 -11.71 0.34 3.71
CA VAL A 312 -12.22 1.71 3.70
C VAL A 312 -11.04 2.65 3.98
N PRO A 313 -10.53 3.35 2.96
CA PRO A 313 -9.59 4.44 3.21
C PRO A 313 -10.33 5.65 3.79
N VAL A 314 -10.00 6.02 5.02
CA VAL A 314 -10.55 7.22 5.67
C VAL A 314 -9.79 8.47 5.22
N GLY A 315 -8.51 8.31 4.88
CA GLY A 315 -7.68 9.35 4.28
C GLY A 315 -6.39 8.77 3.71
N GLU A 316 -5.38 9.61 3.54
CA GLU A 316 -4.06 9.14 3.08
C GLU A 316 -3.33 8.34 4.16
N ASN A 317 -3.52 8.72 5.42
CA ASN A 317 -2.80 8.17 6.57
C ASN A 317 -3.58 7.05 7.26
N VAL A 318 -4.92 7.07 7.23
CA VAL A 318 -5.76 6.15 8.00
C VAL A 318 -6.54 5.25 7.06
N SER A 319 -6.48 3.95 7.32
CA SER A 319 -7.33 2.96 6.66
C SER A 319 -7.97 2.03 7.69
N LEU A 320 -9.23 1.71 7.44
CA LEU A 320 -10.00 0.73 8.20
C LEU A 320 -10.24 -0.48 7.32
N SER A 321 -10.17 -1.67 7.89
CA SER A 321 -10.59 -2.88 7.19
C SER A 321 -11.37 -3.79 8.11
N ALA A 322 -12.33 -4.50 7.52
CA ALA A 322 -13.10 -5.55 8.17
C ALA A 322 -13.11 -6.76 7.25
N TYR A 323 -13.12 -7.95 7.80
CA TYR A 323 -13.17 -9.17 7.02
C TYR A 323 -13.90 -10.30 7.75
N GLY A 324 -14.50 -11.18 6.97
CA GLY A 324 -14.97 -12.49 7.39
C GLY A 324 -14.29 -13.54 6.55
N GLN A 325 -13.89 -14.65 7.16
CA GLN A 325 -13.37 -15.82 6.45
C GLN A 325 -14.04 -17.07 6.96
N TYR A 326 -14.12 -18.06 6.07
CA TYR A 326 -14.59 -19.39 6.38
C TYR A 326 -13.65 -20.43 5.78
N ASP A 327 -13.23 -21.40 6.58
CA ASP A 327 -12.48 -22.56 6.12
C ASP A 327 -12.66 -23.76 7.06
N GLU A 328 -12.32 -24.95 6.57
CA GLU A 328 -12.49 -26.22 7.29
C GLU A 328 -11.61 -26.33 8.56
N LEU A 329 -10.57 -25.50 8.67
CA LEU A 329 -9.63 -25.51 9.79
C LEU A 329 -10.03 -24.52 10.90
N LEU A 330 -10.41 -23.29 10.56
CA LEU A 330 -10.69 -22.20 11.48
C LEU A 330 -12.19 -21.89 11.62
N ASP A 331 -13.03 -22.66 10.93
CA ASP A 331 -14.47 -22.49 10.86
C ASP A 331 -14.80 -21.06 10.40
N THR A 332 -15.50 -20.26 11.22
CA THR A 332 -15.79 -18.86 10.92
C THR A 332 -14.89 -17.94 11.71
N VAL A 333 -14.21 -17.01 11.01
CA VAL A 333 -13.44 -15.94 11.64
C VAL A 333 -13.93 -14.59 11.15
N VAL A 334 -14.13 -13.65 12.09
CA VAL A 334 -14.44 -12.25 11.78
C VAL A 334 -13.39 -11.38 12.44
N GLY A 335 -12.85 -10.44 11.68
CA GLY A 335 -11.83 -9.53 12.19
C GLY A 335 -11.87 -8.15 11.57
N GLY A 336 -11.11 -7.26 12.17
CA GLY A 336 -10.93 -5.90 11.70
C GLY A 336 -9.53 -5.39 12.00
N GLN A 337 -9.08 -4.41 11.22
CA GLN A 337 -7.80 -3.76 11.40
C GLN A 337 -7.94 -2.26 11.17
N ILE A 338 -7.32 -1.50 12.06
CA ILE A 338 -7.02 -0.07 11.85
C ILE A 338 -5.53 0.06 11.54
N SER A 339 -5.20 0.84 10.52
CA SER A 339 -3.82 1.16 10.17
C SER A 339 -3.66 2.67 10.03
N TYR A 340 -2.60 3.17 10.65
CA TYR A 340 -2.13 4.54 10.55
C TYR A 340 -0.74 4.54 9.91
N ARG A 341 -0.55 5.39 8.90
CA ARG A 341 0.70 5.49 8.14
C ARG A 341 1.13 6.94 8.06
N PHE A 342 2.43 7.18 8.15
CA PHE A 342 3.02 8.50 7.93
C PHE A 342 4.35 8.35 7.21
N SER A 343 4.75 9.37 6.47
CA SER A 343 6.02 9.38 5.78
C SER A 343 7.09 10.10 6.59
N THR A 344 8.35 9.83 6.29
CA THR A 344 9.48 10.47 6.97
C THR A 344 9.70 11.95 6.56
N ASN A 345 9.09 12.40 5.46
CA ASN A 345 9.34 13.71 4.84
C ASN A 345 8.05 14.55 4.65
N GLY A 346 7.07 14.42 5.56
CA GLY A 346 5.86 15.28 5.60
C GLY A 346 4.75 14.92 4.60
N GLY A 347 5.04 14.22 3.49
CA GLY A 347 4.04 13.67 2.56
C GLY A 347 4.45 12.33 1.97
N PHE A 348 3.52 11.50 1.49
CA PHE A 348 3.84 10.17 0.93
C PHE A 348 4.59 10.24 -0.41
N ILE A 349 4.39 11.34 -1.14
CA ILE A 349 4.98 11.60 -2.44
C ILE A 349 5.78 12.90 -2.31
N ASN A 350 7.04 12.85 -2.67
CA ASN A 350 7.88 14.02 -2.88
C ASN A 350 7.81 14.38 -4.36
N ASP A 351 6.94 15.33 -4.68
CA ASP A 351 6.82 15.88 -6.03
C ASP A 351 7.61 17.21 -6.11
N PRO A 352 8.71 17.27 -6.88
CA PRO A 352 9.51 18.48 -7.01
C PRO A 352 8.79 19.60 -7.78
N ASN A 353 7.68 19.30 -8.47
CA ASN A 353 6.91 20.25 -9.26
C ASN A 353 5.83 20.96 -8.45
N LEU A 354 5.47 20.41 -7.28
CA LEU A 354 4.63 21.11 -6.31
C LEU A 354 5.53 21.98 -5.45
N GLN A 355 5.20 23.28 -5.35
CA GLN A 355 5.85 24.15 -4.38
C GLN A 355 5.75 23.49 -3.01
N ARG A 356 6.90 23.24 -2.36
CA ARG A 356 6.93 22.78 -0.98
C ARG A 356 6.18 23.81 -0.14
N GLN A 357 4.90 23.53 0.16
CA GLN A 357 4.33 24.09 1.36
C GLN A 357 5.24 23.58 2.47
N THR A 358 5.91 24.51 3.14
CA THR A 358 6.63 24.24 4.38
C THR A 358 5.59 23.82 5.41
N LEU A 359 5.08 22.59 5.30
CA LEU A 359 4.29 21.96 6.34
C LEU A 359 5.31 21.59 7.40
N ALA A 360 5.28 22.35 8.50
CA ALA A 360 5.98 22.03 9.71
C ALA A 360 5.73 20.55 10.02
N ALA A 361 6.81 19.79 10.14
CA ALA A 361 6.73 18.40 10.56
C ALA A 361 5.89 18.32 11.84
N PRO A 362 4.97 17.35 11.99
CA PRO A 362 4.43 17.05 13.29
C PRO A 362 5.55 16.34 14.05
N ILE A 363 6.42 17.10 14.71
CA ILE A 363 7.34 16.55 15.70
C ILE A 363 6.49 16.32 16.96
N PRO A 364 6.24 15.09 17.42
CA PRO A 364 5.34 14.84 18.54
C PRO A 364 5.97 15.08 19.93
N TRP A 365 7.19 15.63 20.04
CA TRP A 365 7.96 15.61 21.29
C TRP A 365 8.73 16.90 21.57
N GLN A 366 8.07 18.06 21.46
CA GLN A 366 8.49 19.21 22.27
C GLN A 366 7.56 19.29 23.48
N ALA A 367 8.14 19.04 24.66
CA ALA A 367 7.52 19.25 25.95
C ALA A 367 7.20 20.75 26.12
N GLY A 368 6.04 21.17 25.61
CA GLY A 368 5.38 22.40 26.01
C GLY A 368 4.41 22.07 27.14
N GLU A 369 4.53 22.78 28.26
CA GLU A 369 3.68 22.62 29.44
C GLU A 369 2.19 22.52 29.07
N PHE A 370 1.58 21.40 29.40
CA PHE A 370 0.13 21.23 29.37
C PHE A 370 -0.49 22.13 30.44
N LYS A 371 -0.99 23.32 30.05
CA LYS A 371 -1.99 24.04 30.84
C LYS A 371 -3.35 23.40 30.60
N SER A 372 -3.66 22.45 31.47
CA SER A 372 -4.94 21.76 31.55
C SER A 372 -6.02 22.66 32.13
N GLU A 373 -6.77 23.39 31.30
CA GLU A 373 -8.09 23.93 31.69
C GLU A 373 -9.04 23.97 30.48
N ARG A 374 -9.48 22.79 30.03
CA ARG A 374 -10.84 22.51 29.50
C ARG A 374 -10.91 21.06 28.98
N PRO A 375 -11.93 20.27 29.37
CA PRO A 375 -12.09 18.92 28.83
C PRO A 375 -12.52 18.98 27.36
N ILE A 376 -11.77 18.30 26.49
CA ILE A 376 -12.19 18.03 25.11
C ILE A 376 -13.21 16.89 25.17
N GLN A 377 -14.48 17.19 24.92
CA GLN A 377 -15.49 16.20 24.59
C GLN A 377 -15.38 15.87 23.09
N LEU A 378 -15.04 14.62 22.78
CA LEU A 378 -15.18 14.05 21.44
C LEU A 378 -16.67 13.80 21.17
N ALA A 379 -17.28 14.66 20.36
CA ALA A 379 -18.58 14.41 19.76
C ALA A 379 -18.40 13.85 18.34
N VAL A 380 -18.83 12.60 18.15
CA VAL A 380 -19.01 11.96 16.85
C VAL A 380 -20.36 12.42 16.28
N GLY A 381 -20.34 13.10 15.13
CA GLY A 381 -21.52 13.37 14.30
C GLY A 381 -21.75 14.84 13.95
N GLY A 382 -21.74 15.16 12.65
CA GLY A 382 -22.18 16.46 12.11
C GLY A 382 -21.50 16.85 10.79
N ASP A 383 -22.30 17.01 9.74
CA ASP A 383 -21.93 17.23 8.33
C ASP A 383 -21.12 18.52 8.00
N ILE A 384 -20.27 18.36 6.95
CA ILE A 384 -19.90 19.30 5.87
C ILE A 384 -19.55 20.75 6.27
N SER A 385 -18.25 21.09 6.20
CA SER A 385 -17.67 22.29 5.53
C SER A 385 -16.29 22.66 6.12
N VAL A 386 -15.22 21.96 5.72
CA VAL A 386 -13.83 22.45 5.93
C VAL A 386 -13.02 22.19 4.66
N LEU A 387 -13.40 22.85 3.57
CA LEU A 387 -12.63 22.90 2.32
C LEU A 387 -12.61 24.32 1.72
N GLY A 388 -12.82 25.34 2.56
CA GLY A 388 -12.67 26.75 2.20
C GLY A 388 -11.96 27.47 3.35
N GLN A 389 -10.90 28.21 3.01
CA GLN A 389 -9.95 28.91 3.91
C GLN A 389 -8.88 27.96 4.48
N MET A 390 -7.58 28.10 4.20
CA MET A 390 -6.80 29.32 4.01
C MET A 390 -5.69 29.11 2.97
N ILE A 391 -5.78 29.82 1.84
CA ILE A 391 -4.59 30.35 1.16
C ILE A 391 -4.81 31.85 1.14
N THR A 392 -4.39 32.52 2.22
CA THR A 392 -4.02 33.92 2.12
C THR A 392 -2.76 33.97 1.27
N ALA A 393 -2.90 34.49 0.05
CA ALA A 393 -1.75 34.90 -0.74
C ALA A 393 -0.89 35.83 0.11
N PRO A 394 0.44 35.65 0.20
CA PRO A 394 1.29 36.73 0.64
C PRO A 394 1.25 37.77 -0.47
N SER A 395 0.50 38.84 -0.23
CA SER A 395 0.63 40.11 -0.92
C SER A 395 1.98 40.72 -0.55
N GLU A 396 3.07 40.23 -1.13
CA GLU A 396 4.27 41.04 -1.30
C GLU A 396 4.05 41.94 -2.51
N ALA A 397 3.36 43.05 -2.24
CA ALA A 397 3.41 44.23 -3.09
C ALA A 397 4.83 44.82 -2.98
N VAL A 398 5.76 44.26 -3.74
CA VAL A 398 6.92 45.03 -4.19
C VAL A 398 6.41 45.86 -5.36
N SER A 399 6.24 47.16 -5.12
CA SER A 399 6.03 48.15 -6.17
C SER A 399 7.23 48.16 -7.10
N GLU A 400 7.23 47.31 -8.13
CA GLU A 400 7.98 47.60 -9.35
C GLU A 400 7.21 48.67 -10.11
N GLN A 401 7.66 49.92 -9.94
CA GLN A 401 7.34 51.01 -10.83
C GLN A 401 7.60 50.56 -12.27
N LEU A 402 6.53 50.51 -13.06
CA LEU A 402 6.57 50.33 -14.50
C LEU A 402 7.48 51.38 -15.13
N THR A 403 8.68 50.97 -15.50
CA THR A 403 9.35 51.50 -16.68
C THR A 403 8.77 50.79 -17.91
N PRO A 404 8.31 51.52 -18.95
CA PRO A 404 7.61 50.92 -20.06
C PRO A 404 8.61 50.43 -21.10
N THR A 405 8.95 49.14 -21.10
CA THR A 405 9.67 48.53 -22.23
C THR A 405 9.42 47.02 -22.35
N LYS A 406 8.97 46.62 -23.55
CA LYS A 406 8.75 45.27 -24.12
C LYS A 406 7.42 44.57 -23.81
N SER A 407 6.59 44.47 -24.85
CA SER A 407 5.30 43.79 -24.95
C SER A 407 5.43 42.26 -24.79
N SER A 408 5.52 41.76 -23.56
CA SER A 408 5.43 40.33 -23.26
C SER A 408 3.99 39.96 -22.90
N ILE A 409 3.47 38.87 -23.47
CA ILE A 409 2.10 38.36 -23.21
C ILE A 409 2.23 37.10 -22.38
N THR A 410 1.58 37.06 -21.20
CA THR A 410 1.58 35.89 -20.32
C THR A 410 0.27 35.09 -20.41
N ILE A 411 0.38 33.78 -20.56
CA ILE A 411 -0.71 32.81 -20.62
C ILE A 411 -0.53 31.83 -19.45
N LYS A 412 -1.52 31.71 -18.57
CA LYS A 412 -1.50 30.91 -17.35
C LYS A 412 -2.14 29.54 -17.57
N ALA A 413 -1.90 28.62 -16.64
CA ALA A 413 -2.56 27.32 -16.62
C ALA A 413 -4.09 27.46 -16.68
N GLY A 414 -4.71 26.67 -17.55
CA GLY A 414 -6.14 26.73 -17.84
C GLY A 414 -6.53 27.79 -18.87
N GLU A 415 -5.59 28.53 -19.45
CA GLU A 415 -5.85 29.47 -20.55
C GLU A 415 -5.40 28.90 -21.91
N GLU A 416 -6.10 29.32 -22.96
CA GLU A 416 -5.78 29.04 -24.36
C GLU A 416 -5.65 30.36 -25.13
N ALA A 417 -4.64 30.45 -26.00
CA ALA A 417 -4.38 31.58 -26.86
C ALA A 417 -4.31 31.15 -28.33
N VAL A 418 -4.89 31.97 -29.20
CA VAL A 418 -4.77 31.84 -30.66
C VAL A 418 -3.86 32.94 -31.16
N LEU A 419 -2.91 32.55 -32.00
CA LEU A 419 -1.83 33.37 -32.51
C LEU A 419 -1.84 33.32 -34.04
N ASP A 420 -1.47 34.41 -34.68
CA ASP A 420 -1.24 34.44 -36.14
C ASP A 420 0.09 33.76 -36.52
N SER A 421 0.40 33.77 -37.82
CA SER A 421 1.64 33.17 -38.36
C SER A 421 2.92 33.84 -37.89
N ASP A 422 2.83 35.10 -37.47
CA ASP A 422 3.96 35.87 -36.93
C ASP A 422 4.06 35.78 -35.40
N GLY A 423 3.16 35.01 -34.76
CA GLY A 423 3.11 34.82 -33.31
C GLY A 423 2.44 35.96 -32.55
N ARG A 424 1.67 36.83 -33.21
CA ARG A 424 0.89 37.89 -32.54
C ARG A 424 -0.42 37.32 -32.02
N LEU A 425 -0.83 37.79 -30.84
CA LEU A 425 -2.06 37.33 -30.17
C LEU A 425 -3.30 37.80 -30.93
N ILE A 426 -4.13 36.84 -31.36
CA ILE A 426 -5.45 37.07 -31.93
C ILE A 426 -6.50 37.04 -30.81
N SER A 427 -6.48 36.00 -29.97
CA SER A 427 -7.41 35.86 -28.85
C SER A 427 -6.80 35.10 -27.68
N LYS A 428 -7.31 35.36 -26.48
CA LYS A 428 -6.92 34.67 -25.23
C LYS A 428 -8.19 34.41 -24.42
N ASN A 429 -8.45 33.14 -24.11
CA ASN A 429 -9.65 32.72 -23.38
C ASN A 429 -9.31 31.70 -22.29
N ALA A 430 -10.15 31.62 -21.27
CA ALA A 430 -10.14 30.47 -20.35
C ALA A 430 -10.60 29.21 -21.10
N MET A 431 -9.98 28.08 -20.79
CA MET A 431 -10.32 26.79 -21.35
C MET A 431 -11.58 26.23 -20.69
N SER A 432 -12.40 25.48 -21.44
CA SER A 432 -13.50 24.73 -20.82
C SER A 432 -12.99 23.43 -20.20
N ARG A 433 -13.78 22.85 -19.30
CA ARG A 433 -13.51 21.54 -18.70
C ARG A 433 -13.34 20.45 -19.76
N GLU A 434 -14.19 20.45 -20.77
CA GLU A 434 -14.20 19.49 -21.88
C GLU A 434 -12.93 19.63 -22.70
N ARG A 435 -12.55 20.88 -23.02
CA ARG A 435 -11.34 21.16 -23.80
C ARG A 435 -10.07 20.74 -23.06
N PHE A 436 -9.98 21.00 -21.75
CA PHE A 436 -8.84 20.57 -20.94
C PHE A 436 -8.73 19.05 -20.85
N SER A 437 -9.87 18.38 -20.64
CA SER A 437 -9.94 16.91 -20.58
C SER A 437 -9.53 16.27 -21.91
N GLN A 438 -10.02 16.82 -23.03
CA GLN A 438 -9.70 16.37 -24.38
C GLN A 438 -8.19 16.49 -24.66
N LEU A 439 -7.56 17.62 -24.29
CA LEU A 439 -6.12 17.81 -24.48
C LEU A 439 -5.30 16.75 -23.74
N ILE A 440 -5.66 16.43 -22.49
CA ILE A 440 -5.00 15.35 -21.72
C ILE A 440 -5.14 14.02 -22.45
N GLN A 441 -6.36 13.66 -22.87
CA GLN A 441 -6.62 12.39 -23.55
C GLN A 441 -5.84 12.28 -24.88
N GLU A 442 -5.93 13.28 -25.74
CA GLU A 442 -5.30 13.28 -27.06
C GLU A 442 -3.76 13.23 -26.97
N THR A 443 -3.17 13.91 -25.98
CA THR A 443 -1.71 14.04 -25.88
C THR A 443 -1.05 13.00 -24.99
N MET A 444 -1.68 12.61 -23.88
CA MET A 444 -1.05 11.82 -22.82
C MET A 444 -1.53 10.36 -22.78
N GLU A 445 -2.69 10.02 -23.35
CA GLU A 445 -3.16 8.64 -23.33
C GLU A 445 -2.19 7.71 -24.10
N GLY A 446 -1.79 6.59 -23.48
CA GLY A 446 -0.85 5.62 -24.07
C GLY A 446 0.63 6.04 -24.01
N GLN A 447 0.92 7.27 -23.60
CA GLN A 447 2.28 7.79 -23.39
C GLN A 447 2.78 7.51 -21.98
N ASN A 448 4.10 7.58 -21.77
CA ASN A 448 4.64 7.51 -20.40
C ASN A 448 4.11 8.69 -19.57
N LEU A 449 4.09 8.53 -18.25
CA LEU A 449 3.74 9.63 -17.35
C LEU A 449 4.72 10.79 -17.52
N LEU A 450 4.22 12.02 -17.38
CA LEU A 450 5.03 13.22 -17.33
C LEU A 450 5.47 13.47 -15.88
N PRO A 451 6.63 14.11 -15.69
CA PRO A 451 7.02 14.67 -14.39
C PRO A 451 5.92 15.52 -13.76
N GLU A 452 5.28 16.39 -14.54
CA GLU A 452 4.21 17.28 -14.06
C GLU A 452 2.81 16.66 -14.12
N SER A 453 2.63 15.37 -14.43
CA SER A 453 1.28 14.78 -14.54
C SER A 453 0.43 14.99 -13.27
N HIS A 454 1.05 14.86 -12.10
CA HIS A 454 0.37 15.10 -10.83
C HIS A 454 -0.03 16.56 -10.65
N MET A 455 0.86 17.50 -10.99
CA MET A 455 0.57 18.94 -11.01
C MET A 455 -0.64 19.23 -11.93
N ILE A 456 -0.65 18.71 -13.16
CA ILE A 456 -1.76 18.90 -14.11
C ILE A 456 -3.09 18.46 -13.49
N GLY A 457 -3.10 17.36 -12.74
CA GLY A 457 -4.26 16.90 -11.97
C GLY A 457 -4.72 17.90 -10.91
N VAL A 458 -3.77 18.48 -10.15
CA VAL A 458 -4.05 19.52 -9.15
C VAL A 458 -4.64 20.78 -9.80
N VAL A 459 -4.09 21.25 -10.93
CA VAL A 459 -4.65 22.40 -11.66
C VAL A 459 -6.06 22.10 -12.18
N TYR A 460 -6.29 20.91 -12.74
CA TYR A 460 -7.63 20.51 -13.17
C TYR A 460 -8.61 20.58 -11.99
N GLN A 461 -8.21 20.05 -10.83
CA GLN A 461 -9.03 20.05 -9.63
C GLN A 461 -9.37 21.45 -9.14
N GLN A 462 -8.40 22.37 -9.17
CA GLN A 462 -8.59 23.77 -8.78
C GLN A 462 -9.54 24.52 -9.72
N LEU A 463 -9.49 24.23 -11.03
CA LEU A 463 -10.29 24.94 -12.02
C LEU A 463 -11.70 24.37 -12.20
N TYR A 464 -11.86 23.04 -12.14
CA TYR A 464 -13.08 22.35 -12.56
C TYR A 464 -13.62 21.33 -11.54
N GLY A 465 -12.95 21.16 -10.39
CA GLY A 465 -13.28 20.13 -9.41
C GLY A 465 -12.70 18.76 -9.76
N LEU A 466 -13.13 17.72 -9.04
CA LEU A 466 -12.51 16.39 -9.11
C LEU A 466 -12.46 15.82 -10.54
N PRO A 467 -11.27 15.40 -11.03
CA PRO A 467 -11.15 14.70 -12.30
C PRO A 467 -11.92 13.39 -12.27
N ASN A 468 -12.44 12.96 -13.43
CA ASN A 468 -13.03 11.63 -13.54
C ASN A 468 -11.94 10.54 -13.46
N GLN A 469 -12.35 9.29 -13.27
CA GLN A 469 -11.43 8.17 -13.13
C GLN A 469 -10.52 7.98 -14.37
N GLU A 470 -11.04 8.30 -15.55
CA GLU A 470 -10.28 8.19 -16.79
C GLU A 470 -9.09 9.14 -16.80
N LEU A 471 -9.30 10.41 -16.47
CA LEU A 471 -8.22 11.40 -16.38
C LEU A 471 -7.23 11.05 -15.26
N LEU A 472 -7.71 10.62 -14.09
CA LEU A 472 -6.83 10.17 -13.00
C LEU A 472 -5.92 9.01 -13.43
N SER A 473 -6.43 8.10 -14.26
CA SER A 473 -5.64 6.98 -14.77
C SER A 473 -4.60 7.40 -15.82
N ILE A 474 -4.89 8.41 -16.64
CA ILE A 474 -3.95 8.98 -17.64
C ILE A 474 -2.85 9.80 -16.93
N LEU A 475 -3.22 10.58 -15.93
CA LEU A 475 -2.28 11.39 -15.14
C LEU A 475 -1.47 10.55 -14.13
N GLY A 476 -1.79 9.27 -13.96
CA GLY A 476 -1.02 8.37 -13.12
C GLY A 476 -1.30 8.49 -11.62
N SER A 477 -2.39 9.15 -11.20
CA SER A 477 -2.80 9.22 -9.78
C SER A 477 -3.05 7.82 -9.22
N ASP A 478 -3.73 6.95 -9.99
CA ASP A 478 -3.96 5.56 -9.60
C ASP A 478 -2.62 4.79 -9.41
N TRP A 479 -1.61 5.10 -10.23
CA TRP A 479 -0.27 4.52 -10.10
C TRP A 479 0.43 5.01 -8.84
N LEU A 480 0.47 6.32 -8.59
CA LEU A 480 1.12 6.88 -7.39
C LEU A 480 0.55 6.28 -6.10
N ILE A 481 -0.76 6.05 -6.06
CA ILE A 481 -1.45 5.47 -4.91
C ILE A 481 -1.18 3.96 -4.77
N ALA A 482 -1.23 3.21 -5.87
CA ALA A 482 -0.95 1.78 -5.83
C ALA A 482 0.53 1.49 -5.55
N ALA A 483 1.45 2.34 -6.05
CA ALA A 483 2.89 2.20 -5.87
C ALA A 483 3.31 2.41 -4.41
N ARG A 484 2.66 3.33 -3.68
CA ARG A 484 2.93 3.56 -2.24
C ARG A 484 2.32 2.54 -1.29
N ARG A 485 1.51 1.60 -1.78
CA ARG A 485 0.92 0.54 -0.95
C ARG A 485 1.72 -0.74 -1.18
N PRO A 486 2.11 -1.48 -0.13
CA PRO A 486 2.69 -2.81 -0.31
C PRO A 486 1.66 -3.75 -0.92
N TYR A 487 2.10 -4.93 -1.34
CA TYR A 487 1.16 -5.97 -1.74
C TYR A 487 0.36 -6.42 -0.50
N PRO A 488 -0.98 -6.53 -0.58
CA PRO A 488 -1.77 -7.02 0.54
C PRO A 488 -1.52 -8.52 0.77
N ARG A 489 -0.58 -8.87 1.67
CA ARG A 489 -0.42 -10.24 2.15
C ARG A 489 -1.50 -10.57 3.17
N LEU A 490 -2.33 -11.57 2.88
CA LEU A 490 -3.42 -11.96 3.78
C LEU A 490 -2.93 -12.68 5.05
N ARG A 491 -1.72 -13.26 5.06
CA ARG A 491 -1.09 -13.85 6.26
C ARG A 491 -0.49 -12.83 7.22
N GLY A 492 -0.12 -11.64 6.75
CA GLY A 492 0.50 -10.61 7.60
C GLY A 492 -0.39 -10.14 8.77
N THR A 493 -1.67 -10.51 8.76
CA THR A 493 -2.64 -10.22 9.85
C THR A 493 -3.10 -11.46 10.61
N ASN A 494 -2.88 -12.67 10.11
CA ASN A 494 -3.47 -13.91 10.61
C ASN A 494 -2.38 -15.01 10.63
N ASN A 495 -1.81 -15.30 11.80
CA ASN A 495 -0.94 -16.46 11.97
C ASN A 495 -1.78 -17.74 11.80
N LEU A 496 -1.69 -18.38 10.64
CA LEU A 496 -2.37 -19.62 10.32
C LEU A 496 -1.63 -20.79 10.98
N VAL A 497 -1.75 -20.89 12.30
CA VAL A 497 -1.29 -22.05 13.08
C VAL A 497 -2.50 -22.98 13.23
N ILE A 498 -2.30 -24.26 12.96
CA ILE A 498 -3.33 -25.27 13.22
C ILE A 498 -3.61 -25.28 14.72
N PRO A 499 -4.86 -25.07 15.17
CA PRO A 499 -5.22 -25.22 16.57
C PRO A 499 -4.79 -26.61 17.08
N GLU A 500 -4.17 -26.69 18.25
CA GLU A 500 -3.67 -27.96 18.82
C GLU A 500 -4.73 -29.07 18.84
N ASN A 501 -5.99 -28.71 19.05
CA ASN A 501 -7.13 -29.63 19.05
C ASN A 501 -7.50 -30.20 17.67
N LYS A 502 -6.92 -29.67 16.59
CA LYS A 502 -7.12 -30.11 15.19
C LYS A 502 -5.84 -30.70 14.57
N LEU A 503 -4.72 -30.76 15.31
CA LEU A 503 -3.58 -31.57 14.91
C LEU A 503 -4.01 -33.06 14.92
N PRO A 504 -3.50 -33.90 14.01
CA PRO A 504 -3.69 -35.33 14.13
C PRO A 504 -3.15 -35.73 15.50
N LYS A 505 -4.03 -36.29 16.32
CA LYS A 505 -3.56 -37.09 17.44
C LYS A 505 -2.87 -38.29 16.79
N GLU A 506 -1.71 -38.71 17.28
CA GLU A 506 -1.17 -40.01 16.88
C GLU A 506 -2.31 -41.02 17.00
N GLU A 507 -2.71 -41.59 15.86
CA GLU A 507 -3.59 -42.74 15.86
C GLU A 507 -2.79 -43.80 16.60
N VAL A 508 -3.19 -44.06 17.85
CA VAL A 508 -2.90 -45.36 18.44
C VAL A 508 -3.63 -46.32 17.51
N GLU A 509 -2.90 -46.92 16.57
CA GLU A 509 -3.42 -48.01 15.76
C GLU A 509 -4.08 -48.98 16.73
N GLU A 510 -5.41 -49.12 16.64
CA GLU A 510 -6.10 -50.27 17.21
C GLU A 510 -5.62 -51.48 16.40
N VAL A 511 -4.48 -52.03 16.80
CA VAL A 511 -4.04 -53.34 16.38
C VAL A 511 -5.06 -54.31 16.95
N GLU A 512 -5.84 -54.95 16.07
CA GLU A 512 -6.56 -56.18 16.40
C GLU A 512 -5.52 -57.22 16.87
N GLU A 513 -5.26 -57.28 18.18
CA GLU A 513 -4.54 -58.39 18.79
C GLU A 513 -5.54 -59.40 19.37
N VAL A 514 -5.60 -60.53 18.68
CA VAL A 514 -6.00 -61.82 19.19
C VAL A 514 -5.09 -62.19 20.38
N GLU A 515 -5.72 -62.36 21.53
CA GLU A 515 -5.27 -62.98 22.79
C GLU A 515 -3.75 -63.17 23.08
N GLU A 516 -3.34 -62.50 24.18
CA GLU A 516 -2.26 -62.84 25.14
C GLU A 516 -0.80 -62.62 24.67
N VAL A 517 0.06 -61.80 25.28
CA VAL A 517 0.18 -61.17 26.62
C VAL A 517 1.03 -59.90 26.43
N GLU A 518 0.55 -58.75 26.90
CA GLU A 518 1.23 -57.44 26.83
C GLU A 518 2.58 -57.41 27.57
N GLU A 519 3.63 -56.92 26.92
CA GLU A 519 4.83 -56.39 27.57
C GLU A 519 5.25 -55.05 26.91
N ILE A 520 4.54 -53.96 27.24
CA ILE A 520 5.06 -52.59 27.16
C ILE A 520 4.66 -51.82 28.43
N THR A 521 5.64 -51.11 28.98
CA THR A 521 5.60 -50.38 30.25
C THR A 521 4.66 -49.16 30.20
N PRO A 522 3.62 -49.09 31.04
CA PRO A 522 2.71 -47.94 31.06
C PRO A 522 3.27 -46.80 31.92
N GLU A 523 2.98 -45.56 31.51
CA GLU A 523 3.07 -44.37 32.37
C GLU A 523 2.41 -44.68 33.72
N ALA A 524 3.16 -44.45 34.80
CA ALA A 524 2.76 -44.89 36.13
C ALA A 524 1.40 -44.29 36.52
N ILE A 525 0.36 -45.13 36.58
CA ILE A 525 -0.98 -44.75 37.02
C ILE A 525 -0.89 -44.19 38.44
N VAL A 526 -0.96 -42.87 38.61
CA VAL A 526 -0.95 -42.23 39.94
C VAL A 526 -2.36 -42.25 40.52
N LEU A 527 -2.64 -43.23 41.39
CA LEU A 527 -3.88 -43.34 42.15
C LEU A 527 -3.82 -42.49 43.41
N THR A 528 -4.84 -41.69 43.67
CA THR A 528 -4.96 -40.92 44.92
C THR A 528 -5.87 -41.64 45.91
N TYR A 529 -5.44 -41.77 47.17
CA TYR A 529 -6.23 -42.36 48.25
C TYR A 529 -6.13 -41.54 49.54
N VAL A 530 -7.13 -41.74 50.41
CA VAL A 530 -7.20 -41.21 51.77
C VAL A 530 -7.30 -42.35 52.77
N CYS A 531 -6.97 -42.12 54.03
CA CYS A 531 -7.08 -43.13 55.09
C CYS A 531 -8.39 -42.94 55.88
N LYS A 532 -9.27 -43.95 55.83
CA LYS A 532 -10.63 -43.93 56.40
C LYS A 532 -10.74 -44.93 57.57
N ALA A 533 -11.34 -44.54 58.69
CA ALA A 533 -11.55 -45.44 59.84
C ALA A 533 -12.68 -46.46 59.62
N TYR A 534 -12.54 -47.65 60.22
CA TYR A 534 -13.62 -48.63 60.32
C TYR A 534 -14.28 -48.57 61.70
N GLY A 535 -15.58 -48.27 61.74
CA GLY A 535 -16.37 -48.30 62.98
C GLY A 535 -17.88 -48.23 62.71
N ASN A 536 -18.69 -48.67 63.67
CA ASN A 536 -20.16 -48.73 63.61
C ASN A 536 -20.85 -47.35 63.71
N SER A 537 -20.16 -46.26 63.38
CA SER A 537 -20.69 -44.89 63.44
C SER A 537 -21.00 -44.38 62.02
N PRO A 538 -22.15 -43.72 61.78
CA PRO A 538 -22.56 -43.29 60.44
C PRO A 538 -21.71 -42.16 59.85
N ASN A 539 -20.87 -41.50 60.66
CA ASN A 539 -19.87 -40.54 60.19
C ASN A 539 -18.49 -41.20 60.17
N PHE A 540 -18.03 -41.59 58.98
CA PHE A 540 -16.70 -42.14 58.82
C PHE A 540 -15.64 -41.04 58.87
N ASP A 541 -14.77 -41.13 59.86
CA ASP A 541 -13.68 -40.18 60.07
C ASP A 541 -12.45 -40.52 59.20
N TYR A 542 -11.91 -39.50 58.53
CA TYR A 542 -10.71 -39.55 57.71
C TYR A 542 -9.50 -38.94 58.43
N TYR A 543 -8.30 -39.45 58.12
CA TYR A 543 -7.03 -38.95 58.67
C TYR A 543 -6.70 -37.53 58.18
N LYS A 544 -6.35 -36.64 59.12
CA LYS A 544 -6.08 -35.20 58.87
C LYS A 544 -4.62 -34.77 59.01
N GLY A 545 -3.70 -35.63 59.46
CA GLY A 545 -2.32 -35.23 59.77
C GLY A 545 -2.07 -34.94 61.26
N GLN A 546 -0.81 -34.75 61.65
CA GLN A 546 -0.41 -34.53 63.04
C GLN A 546 -0.66 -33.08 63.47
N THR A 547 -1.83 -32.82 64.09
CA THR A 547 -2.15 -31.94 65.23
C THR A 547 -3.54 -31.31 65.09
N PRO A 548 -4.45 -31.43 66.10
CA PRO A 548 -4.25 -32.05 67.42
C PRO A 548 -4.05 -33.57 67.32
N PRO A 549 -3.42 -34.21 68.32
CA PRO A 549 -3.09 -35.62 68.22
C PRO A 549 -4.39 -36.39 68.24
N ASN A 550 -4.67 -37.07 67.13
CA ASN A 550 -5.66 -38.12 67.08
C ASN A 550 -7.13 -37.62 67.07
N SER A 551 -7.52 -36.77 66.11
CA SER A 551 -8.94 -36.52 65.81
C SER A 551 -9.23 -36.61 64.30
N GLY A 552 -10.23 -37.38 63.90
CA GLY A 552 -10.66 -37.50 62.51
C GLY A 552 -11.53 -36.34 61.99
N GLY A 553 -11.93 -36.39 60.72
CA GLY A 553 -13.07 -35.61 60.23
C GLY A 553 -13.47 -35.94 58.79
N ASN A 554 -14.08 -35.00 58.07
CA ASN A 554 -14.71 -35.31 56.79
C ASN A 554 -13.70 -35.46 55.62
N LEU A 555 -14.19 -35.99 54.49
CA LEU A 555 -13.38 -36.25 53.29
C LEU A 555 -12.65 -35.00 52.77
N THR A 556 -13.28 -33.82 52.86
CA THR A 556 -12.69 -32.56 52.38
C THR A 556 -11.47 -32.12 53.18
N GLN A 557 -11.34 -32.60 54.42
CA GLN A 557 -10.23 -32.29 55.31
C GLN A 557 -9.17 -33.41 55.36
N ALA A 558 -9.35 -34.49 54.59
CA ALA A 558 -8.48 -35.65 54.62
C ALA A 558 -7.13 -35.37 53.94
N THR A 559 -6.05 -35.91 54.51
CA THR A 559 -4.73 -35.93 53.84
C THR A 559 -4.77 -36.93 52.68
N ARG A 560 -4.44 -36.44 51.48
CA ARG A 560 -4.37 -37.26 50.26
C ARG A 560 -2.97 -37.85 50.07
N PHE A 561 -2.93 -39.11 49.66
CA PHE A 561 -1.71 -39.85 49.35
C PHE A 561 -1.81 -40.36 47.92
N THR A 562 -0.67 -40.45 47.24
CA THR A 562 -0.59 -41.02 45.89
C THR A 562 0.14 -42.35 45.92
N THR A 563 -0.23 -43.24 44.99
CA THR A 563 0.41 -44.55 44.81
C THR A 563 0.31 -44.99 43.37
N THR A 564 1.21 -45.87 42.93
CA THR A 564 1.20 -46.42 41.56
C THR A 564 0.34 -47.68 41.42
N SER A 565 -0.12 -48.26 42.54
CA SER A 565 -1.03 -49.42 42.53
C SER A 565 -1.90 -49.47 43.79
N LYS A 566 -3.07 -50.13 43.69
CA LYS A 566 -3.96 -50.30 44.85
C LYS A 566 -3.34 -51.15 45.96
N ALA A 567 -2.45 -52.08 45.60
CA ALA A 567 -1.79 -52.99 46.54
C ALA A 567 -0.71 -52.31 47.40
N SER A 568 -0.11 -51.21 46.93
CA SER A 568 0.92 -50.47 47.66
C SER A 568 0.37 -49.34 48.54
N ALA A 569 -0.93 -49.06 48.52
CA ALA A 569 -1.53 -48.08 49.41
C ALA A 569 -1.52 -48.56 50.87
N THR A 570 -1.02 -47.72 51.79
CA THR A 570 -0.94 -48.07 53.21
C THR A 570 -1.36 -46.92 54.12
N CYS A 571 -2.13 -47.30 55.13
CA CYS A 571 -2.58 -46.42 56.20
C CYS A 571 -1.93 -46.74 57.55
N SER A 572 -0.85 -47.52 57.55
CA SER A 572 -0.09 -47.82 58.76
C SER A 572 0.38 -46.53 59.46
N GLY A 573 0.10 -46.42 60.76
CA GLY A 573 0.40 -45.24 61.58
C GLY A 573 -0.54 -44.03 61.38
N LYS A 574 -1.51 -44.10 60.47
CA LYS A 574 -2.41 -42.98 60.11
C LYS A 574 -3.80 -43.17 60.71
N LYS A 575 -3.90 -43.14 62.04
CA LYS A 575 -5.15 -43.43 62.78
C LYS A 575 -6.14 -42.26 62.73
N ALA A 576 -7.45 -42.54 62.74
CA ALA A 576 -8.52 -41.55 62.71
C ALA A 576 -9.58 -41.84 63.79
N GLY A 577 -10.64 -41.03 63.90
CA GLY A 577 -11.66 -41.14 64.96
C GLY A 577 -11.54 -40.05 66.04
N SER A 578 -12.51 -39.94 66.94
CA SER A 578 -12.57 -38.90 68.00
C SER A 578 -11.43 -38.96 69.01
N THR A 579 -10.83 -40.14 69.20
CA THR A 579 -9.62 -40.38 70.00
C THR A 579 -8.39 -40.67 69.14
N GLY A 580 -8.59 -40.70 67.81
CA GLY A 580 -7.65 -40.98 66.72
C GLY A 580 -6.79 -42.20 66.97
N ASN A 581 -7.39 -43.20 67.61
CA ASN A 581 -6.82 -44.52 67.77
C ASN A 581 -7.45 -45.54 66.82
N ASP A 582 -8.44 -45.13 66.01
CA ASP A 582 -9.17 -46.08 65.18
C ASP A 582 -8.29 -46.50 63.99
N PRO A 583 -8.25 -47.81 63.70
CA PRO A 583 -7.52 -48.31 62.56
C PRO A 583 -8.17 -47.82 61.27
N THR A 584 -7.32 -47.43 60.32
CA THR A 584 -7.75 -46.91 59.04
C THR A 584 -7.30 -47.80 57.88
N SER A 585 -8.05 -47.76 56.79
CA SER A 585 -7.68 -48.39 55.52
C SER A 585 -7.66 -47.39 54.37
N PRO A 586 -6.90 -47.70 53.31
CA PRO A 586 -6.94 -46.93 52.08
C PRO A 586 -8.35 -46.90 51.48
N ASN A 587 -8.82 -45.70 51.17
CA ASN A 587 -10.02 -45.44 50.40
C ASN A 587 -9.64 -44.56 49.21
N PHE A 588 -9.75 -45.09 48.00
CA PHE A 588 -9.34 -44.39 46.78
C PHE A 588 -10.41 -43.36 46.38
N LEU A 589 -9.95 -42.18 45.97
CA LEU A 589 -10.79 -41.05 45.55
C LEU A 589 -11.23 -41.18 44.09
#